data_AF-A0A9W4T716-F1
#
_entry.id   AF-A0A9W4T716-F1
#
_cell.length_a   1.000
_cell.length_b   1.000
_cell.length_c   1.000
_cell.angle_alpha   90.00
_cell.angle_beta   90.00
_cell.angle_gamma   90.00
#
_symmetry.space_group_name_H-M   'P 1'
#
loop_
_entity.id
_entity.type
_entity.pdbx_description
1 polymer ?
#
loop_
_entity_poly.entity_id
_entity_poly.type
_entity_poly.pdbx_seq_one_letter_code
_entity_poly.pdbx_strand_id
1 'polypeptide(L)' 'MFGGDIINNIYFLHQEDAIHRDLHSGNILYNKYYNNWYISDLGFCGPIDKPLKS' A
#
# COMPACT_ATOMS: atom_id res chain seq x y z
N MET A 1 14.52 -0.84 8.70
CA MET A 1 15.08 -0.21 7.49
C MET A 1 13.91 0.24 6.64
N PHE A 2 13.74 1.56 6.44
CA PHE A 2 12.57 2.21 5.80
C PHE A 2 11.99 1.45 4.60
N GLY A 3 12.83 0.98 3.68
CA GLY A 3 12.38 0.28 2.46
C GLY A 3 11.80 -1.11 2.69
N GLY A 4 12.21 -1.82 3.76
CA GLY A 4 11.78 -3.21 3.99
C GLY A 4 10.29 -3.33 4.31
N ASP A 5 9.78 -2.44 5.15
CA ASP A 5 8.37 -2.49 5.57
C ASP A 5 7.43 -2.18 4.41
N ILE A 6 7.75 -1.17 3.59
CA ILE A 6 6.91 -0.78 2.44
C ILE A 6 6.87 -1.90 1.40
N ILE A 7 8.03 -2.50 1.07
CA ILE A 7 8.10 -3.62 0.13
C ILE A 7 7.27 -4.80 0.63
N ASN A 8 7.35 -5.14 1.92
CA ASN A 8 6.56 -6.21 2.52
C ASN A 8 5.05 -5.93 2.43
N ASN A 9 4.61 -4.70 2.74
CA ASN A 9 3.19 -4.32 2.63
C ASN A 9 2.68 -4.45 1.18
N ILE A 10 3.47 -4.03 0.18
CA ILE A 10 3.12 -4.19 -1.24
C ILE A 10 3.04 -5.68 -1.61
N TYR A 11 4.01 -6.48 -1.16
CA TYR A 11 4.01 -7.91 -1.40
C TYR A 11 2.74 -8.58 -0.85
N PHE A 12 2.33 -8.23 0.38
CA PHE A 12 1.09 -8.73 0.97
C PHE A 12 -0.15 -8.29 0.18
N LEU A 13 -0.22 -7.04 -0.27
CA LEU A 13 -1.32 -6.58 -1.13
C LEU A 13 -1.42 -7.40 -2.42
N HIS A 14 -0.28 -7.69 -3.04
CA HIS A 14 -0.24 -8.52 -4.25
C HIS A 14 -0.65 -9.98 -3.99
N GLN A 15 -0.38 -10.53 -2.80
CA GLN A 15 -0.89 -11.86 -2.42
C GLN A 15 -2.42 -11.90 -2.27
N GLU A 16 -3.06 -10.75 -2.05
CA GLU A 16 -4.51 -10.58 -2.00
C GLU A 16 -5.12 -10.20 -3.38
N ASP A 17 -4.40 -10.41 -4.49
CA ASP A 17 -4.79 -10.04 -5.85
C ASP A 17 -5.16 -8.55 -6.02
N ALA A 18 -4.57 -7.67 -5.19
CA ALA A 18 -4.86 -6.24 -5.19
C ALA A 18 -3.60 -5.39 -5.40
N ILE A 19 -3.75 -4.31 -6.15
CA ILE A 19 -2.75 -3.22 -6.22
C ILE A 19 -3.34 -1.97 -5.56
N HIS A 20 -2.51 -1.16 -4.92
CA HIS A 20 -2.94 0.06 -4.20
C HIS A 20 -3.46 1.18 -5.11
N ARG A 21 -2.87 1.33 -6.31
CA ARG A 21 -3.21 2.28 -7.39
C ARG A 21 -3.02 3.77 -7.12
N ASP A 22 -2.86 4.18 -5.87
CA ASP A 22 -2.61 5.58 -5.49
C ASP A 22 -1.45 5.69 -4.48
N LEU A 23 -0.38 4.94 -4.72
CA LEU A 23 0.75 4.90 -3.80
C LEU A 23 1.66 6.12 -4.01
N HIS A 24 1.57 7.07 -3.10
CA HIS A 24 2.46 8.24 -3.02
C HIS A 24 2.83 8.55 -1.56
N SER A 25 3.75 9.49 -1.34
CA SER A 25 4.23 9.83 0.01
C SER A 25 3.12 10.22 0.99
N GLY A 26 2.04 10.86 0.52
CA GLY A 26 0.87 11.19 1.33
C GLY A 26 0.09 9.98 1.88
N ASN A 27 0.23 8.80 1.25
CA ASN A 27 -0.44 7.57 1.66
C ASN A 27 0.50 6.61 2.42
N ILE A 28 1.70 7.06 2.76
CA ILE A 28 2.67 6.31 3.58
C ILE A 28 2.63 6.87 5.02
N LEU A 29 2.26 6.02 5.97
CA LEU A 29 2.19 6.39 7.38
C LEU A 29 3.41 5.85 8.15
N TYR A 30 4.03 6.72 8.95
CA TYR A 30 5.09 6.33 9.87
C TYR A 30 4.55 6.17 11.29
N ASN A 31 4.70 4.98 11.86
CA ASN A 31 4.41 4.73 13.25
C ASN A 31 5.69 4.77 14.08
N LYS A 32 5.91 5.91 14.76
CA LYS A 32 7.07 6.13 15.64
C LYS A 32 7.16 5.15 16.82
N TYR A 33 6.03 4.61 17.30
CA TYR A 33 6.02 3.73 18.47
C TYR A 33 6.64 2.37 18.17
N TYR A 34 6.38 1.85 16.96
CA TYR A 34 6.92 0.57 16.50
C TYR A 34 8.08 0.71 15.51
N ASN A 35 8.45 1.95 15.17
CA ASN A 35 9.44 2.27 14.14
C ASN A 35 9.15 1.60 12.79
N ASN A 36 7.87 1.53 12.42
CA ASN A 36 7.36 0.84 11.24
C ASN A 36 6.68 1.80 10.28
N TRP A 37 6.59 1.36 9.03
CA TRP A 37 5.92 2.09 7.94
C TRP A 37 4.74 1.29 7.41
N TYR A 38 3.64 1.99 7.09
CA TYR A 38 2.39 1.41 6.64
C TYR A 38 1.91 2.10 5.36
N ILE A 39 1.19 1.35 4.53
CA ILE A 39 0.44 1.88 3.39
C ILE A 39 -0.99 2.14 3.87
N SER A 40 -1.51 3.33 3.58
CA SER A 40 -2.85 3.79 3.97
C SER A 40 -3.69 4.14 2.75
N ASP A 41 -4.96 4.50 2.96
CA ASP A 41 -5.94 4.79 1.91
C ASP A 41 -6.07 3.70 0.85
N LEU A 42 -6.89 2.68 1.16
CA LEU A 42 -7.14 1.56 0.26
C LEU A 42 -8.36 1.81 -0.64
N GLY A 43 -8.84 3.06 -0.77
CA GLY A 43 -10.06 3.40 -1.51
C GLY A 43 -10.01 3.04 -3.00
N PHE A 44 -8.82 2.99 -3.58
CA PHE A 44 -8.57 2.59 -4.96
C PHE A 44 -8.00 1.18 -5.11
N CYS A 45 -7.87 0.42 -4.02
CA CYS A 45 -7.31 -0.92 -4.09
C CYS A 45 -8.15 -1.86 -4.98
N GLY A 46 -7.49 -2.62 -5.84
CA GLY A 46 -8.16 -3.70 -6.57
C GLY A 46 -7.32 -4.39 -7.65
N PRO A 47 -7.89 -5.41 -8.30
CA PRO A 47 -7.21 -6.25 -9.29
C PRO A 47 -6.83 -5.47 -10.53
N ILE A 48 -5.57 -5.51 -10.99
CA ILE A 48 -5.02 -4.63 -12.04
C ILE A 48 -5.83 -4.55 -13.35
N ASP A 49 -6.58 -5.60 -13.68
CA ASP A 49 -7.42 -5.74 -14.86
C ASP A 49 -8.75 -4.99 -14.77
N LYS A 50 -9.18 -4.61 -13.56
CA LYS A 50 -10.44 -3.88 -13.35
C LYS A 50 -10.22 -2.37 -13.43
N PRO A 51 -10.84 -1.64 -14.37
CA PRO A 51 -10.73 -0.19 -14.41
C PRO A 51 -11.34 0.44 -13.16
N LEU A 52 -10.80 1.58 -12.74
CA LEU A 52 -11.47 2.44 -11.74
C LEU A 52 -12.77 2.94 -12.35
N LYS A 53 -13.88 2.82 -11.62
CA LYS A 53 -15.14 3.45 -12.03
C LYS A 53 -15.00 4.95 -11.79
N SER A 54 -15.23 5.75 -12.83
CA SER A 54 -15.34 7.22 -12.72
C SER A 54 -16.63 7.64 -12.05
#